data_AF-A0A377AYB7-F1
#
_entry.id   AF-A0A377AYB7-F1
#
_cell.length_a   1.000
_cell.length_b   1.000
_cell.length_c   1.000
_cell.angle_alpha   90.00
_cell.angle_beta   90.00
_cell.angle_gamma   90.00
#
_symmetry.space_group_name_H-M   'P 1'
#
loop_
_entity.id
_entity.type
_entity.pdbx_description
1 polymer ?
#
loop_
_entity_poly.entity_id
_entity_poly.type
_entity_poly.pdbx_seq_one_letter_code
_entity_poly.pdbx_strand_id
1 'polypeptide(L)'
;MSSNFRHQLLSLSLLVGIAAPWAAFAQAPISSVGSGSVEDRVTQLERISNAHSQLLTQLQQQLSDNQSDIDSLRGQIQENQYQLNQVVERQKQILLQIDSLSSGGAAAQSTSSDQSGAAASTTPTADAGTANAGAPVKSGDANTDYNAAIALVQDKSRQDDAMVAFQNFIKNYPDSTYLPNANYWLGQLNYNKGKKDDAAYYFASVVKKLSEVTKGC
;
A
#
# COMPACT_ATOMS: atom_id res chain seq x y z
N MET A 1 37.14 32.90 -0.13
CA MET A 1 38.05 33.27 -1.23
C MET A 1 39.08 32.18 -1.42
N SER A 2 38.98 31.39 -2.49
CA SER A 2 40.09 31.05 -3.41
C SER A 2 39.69 29.83 -4.25
N SER A 3 39.42 30.14 -5.51
CA SER A 3 39.26 29.23 -6.62
C SER A 3 40.63 28.66 -7.02
N ASN A 4 40.67 27.42 -7.49
CA ASN A 4 41.77 26.95 -8.34
C ASN A 4 41.19 26.24 -9.57
N PHE A 5 40.95 27.05 -10.59
CA PHE A 5 40.80 26.66 -11.99
C PHE A 5 42.19 26.44 -12.60
N ARG A 6 42.42 25.30 -13.25
CA ARG A 6 43.40 25.21 -14.35
C ARG A 6 42.85 24.35 -15.47
N HIS A 7 42.48 25.02 -16.56
CA HIS A 7 42.32 24.45 -17.88
C HIS A 7 43.69 24.24 -18.53
N GLN A 8 43.88 23.10 -19.21
CA GLN A 8 44.86 22.88 -20.28
C GLN A 8 44.37 21.65 -21.07
N LEU A 9 43.65 21.86 -22.17
CA LEU A 9 44.15 21.95 -23.56
C LEU A 9 44.48 20.59 -24.18
N LEU A 10 43.50 20.12 -24.97
CA LEU A 10 43.63 19.51 -26.31
C LEU A 10 45.03 19.04 -26.76
N SER A 11 45.14 17.74 -27.01
CA SER A 11 46.00 17.22 -28.08
C SER A 11 45.20 16.21 -28.92
N LEU A 12 44.89 16.63 -30.14
CA LEU A 12 44.25 15.86 -31.21
C LEU A 12 45.33 15.57 -32.25
N SER A 13 45.61 14.30 -32.55
CA SER A 13 46.33 13.81 -33.74
C SER A 13 46.45 12.27 -33.63
N LEU A 14 46.38 11.43 -34.67
CA LEU A 14 46.11 11.58 -36.10
C LEU A 14 46.01 10.14 -36.66
N LEU A 15 44.89 9.85 -37.34
CA LEU A 15 44.62 8.98 -38.50
C LEU A 15 45.55 7.80 -38.94
N VAL A 16 44.89 6.84 -39.61
CA VAL A 16 45.35 5.72 -40.48
C VAL A 16 45.18 4.37 -39.77
N GLY A 17 44.32 3.41 -40.15
CA GLY A 17 43.63 3.15 -41.41
C GLY A 17 43.91 1.70 -41.82
N ILE A 18 43.04 0.76 -41.45
CA ILE A 18 42.92 -0.55 -42.15
C ILE A 18 41.45 -0.92 -42.20
N ALA A 19 40.94 -0.93 -43.43
CA ALA A 19 39.68 -1.56 -43.80
C ALA A 19 39.82 -3.08 -43.66
N ALA A 20 38.92 -3.70 -42.92
CA ALA A 20 38.54 -5.09 -43.13
C ALA A 20 37.12 -5.29 -42.59
N PRO A 21 36.13 -5.63 -43.43
CA PRO A 21 34.82 -6.03 -42.96
C PRO A 21 34.94 -7.44 -42.41
N TRP A 22 34.95 -7.59 -41.08
CA TRP A 22 34.84 -8.92 -40.49
C TRP A 22 33.36 -9.24 -40.45
N ALA A 23 32.98 -10.16 -41.32
CA ALA A 23 31.63 -10.68 -41.42
C ALA A 23 31.08 -11.03 -40.04
N ALA A 24 29.92 -10.44 -39.72
CA ALA A 24 29.08 -10.92 -38.65
C ALA A 24 28.62 -12.34 -39.00
N PHE A 25 29.29 -13.35 -38.44
CA PHE A 25 28.68 -14.68 -38.33
C PHE A 25 27.69 -14.63 -37.18
N ALA A 26 26.48 -14.13 -37.46
CA ALA A 26 25.32 -14.44 -36.66
C ALA A 26 25.00 -15.93 -36.87
N GLN A 27 25.67 -16.80 -36.12
CA GLN A 27 25.18 -18.15 -35.88
C GLN A 27 23.97 -18.00 -34.96
N ALA A 28 22.82 -17.66 -35.54
CA ALA A 28 21.54 -17.84 -34.88
C ALA A 28 21.42 -19.34 -34.59
N PRO A 29 21.21 -19.76 -33.32
CA PRO A 29 20.96 -21.17 -33.04
C PRO A 29 19.69 -21.56 -33.78
N ILE A 30 19.85 -22.34 -34.84
CA ILE A 30 18.79 -23.10 -35.49
C ILE A 30 18.36 -24.15 -34.49
N SER A 31 17.30 -23.85 -33.73
CA SER A 31 16.55 -24.85 -32.99
C SER A 31 16.02 -25.87 -33.98
N SER A 32 16.60 -27.07 -33.98
CA SER A 32 16.13 -28.22 -34.76
C SER A 32 14.77 -28.67 -34.22
N VAL A 33 13.71 -28.04 -34.69
CA VAL A 33 12.34 -28.51 -34.49
C VAL A 33 12.07 -29.65 -35.46
N GLY A 34 12.44 -30.88 -35.10
CA GLY A 34 11.94 -32.06 -35.83
C GLY A 34 12.85 -33.28 -36.01
N SER A 35 13.84 -33.53 -35.15
CA SER A 35 14.63 -34.79 -35.22
C SER A 35 15.05 -35.34 -33.85
N GLY A 36 14.24 -35.14 -32.81
CA GLY A 36 14.39 -35.93 -31.58
C GLY A 36 13.70 -37.28 -31.79
N SER A 37 14.36 -38.39 -31.46
CA SER A 37 13.72 -39.71 -31.55
C SER A 37 12.52 -39.76 -30.59
N VAL A 38 11.63 -40.76 -30.76
CA VAL A 38 10.49 -40.94 -29.86
C VAL A 38 10.97 -41.05 -28.40
N GLU A 39 12.15 -41.63 -28.17
CA GLU A 39 12.84 -41.67 -26.88
C GLU A 39 13.19 -40.28 -26.31
N ASP A 40 13.63 -39.32 -27.12
CA ASP A 40 13.89 -37.94 -26.65
C ASP A 40 12.60 -37.26 -26.20
N ARG A 41 11.50 -37.50 -26.93
CA ARG A 41 10.17 -36.98 -26.57
C ARG A 41 9.63 -37.62 -25.29
N VAL A 42 9.82 -38.92 -25.10
CA VAL A 42 9.45 -39.63 -23.87
C VAL A 42 10.27 -39.12 -22.69
N THR A 43 11.59 -38.95 -22.87
CA THR A 43 12.48 -38.39 -21.84
C THR A 43 12.09 -36.95 -21.45
N GLN A 44 11.69 -36.14 -22.44
CA GLN A 44 11.19 -34.79 -22.20
C GLN A 44 9.82 -34.80 -21.50
N LEU A 45 8.92 -35.70 -21.87
CA LEU A 45 7.62 -35.88 -21.21
C LEU A 45 7.76 -36.36 -19.77
N GLU A 46 8.66 -37.30 -19.48
CA GLU A 46 8.96 -37.73 -18.11
C GLU A 46 9.56 -36.59 -17.28
N ARG A 47 10.44 -35.76 -17.88
CA ARG A 47 11.01 -34.60 -17.19
C ARG A 47 9.95 -33.53 -16.92
N ILE A 48 9.06 -33.27 -17.87
CA ILE A 48 7.93 -32.34 -17.71
C ILE A 48 6.93 -32.88 -16.69
N SER A 49 6.64 -34.18 -16.72
CA SER A 49 5.73 -34.83 -15.77
C SER A 49 6.27 -34.75 -14.33
N ASN A 50 7.57 -35.00 -14.15
CA ASN A 50 8.22 -34.83 -12.85
C ASN A 50 8.29 -33.37 -12.40
N ALA A 51 8.48 -32.42 -13.32
CA ALA A 51 8.40 -30.98 -12.99
C ALA A 51 6.97 -30.56 -12.64
N HIS A 52 5.97 -31.14 -13.30
CA HIS A 52 4.56 -30.85 -13.06
C HIS A 52 4.10 -31.37 -11.69
N SER A 53 4.52 -32.57 -11.29
CA SER A 53 4.22 -33.11 -9.97
C SER A 53 4.87 -32.27 -8.86
N GLN A 54 6.12 -31.82 -9.06
CA GLN A 54 6.80 -30.90 -8.13
C GLN A 54 6.06 -29.56 -8.00
N LEU A 55 5.59 -28.99 -9.11
CA LEU A 55 4.80 -27.76 -9.10
C LEU A 55 3.47 -27.93 -8.36
N LEU A 56 2.78 -29.06 -8.55
CA LEU A 56 1.53 -29.35 -7.85
C LEU A 56 1.74 -29.42 -6.33
N THR A 57 2.83 -30.05 -5.89
CA THR A 57 3.21 -30.08 -4.48
C THR A 57 3.53 -28.68 -3.96
N GLN A 58 4.23 -27.86 -4.74
CA GLN A 58 4.55 -26.48 -4.37
C GLN A 58 3.28 -25.61 -4.24
N LEU A 59 2.34 -25.73 -5.17
CA LEU A 59 1.05 -25.02 -5.09
C LEU A 59 0.21 -25.48 -3.91
N GLN A 60 0.21 -26.78 -3.60
CA GLN A 60 -0.50 -27.31 -2.44
C GLN A 60 0.11 -26.81 -1.13
N GLN A 61 1.43 -26.77 -1.03
CA GLN A 61 2.13 -26.19 0.12
C GLN A 61 1.81 -24.70 0.26
N GLN A 62 1.89 -23.96 -0.84
CA GLN A 62 1.56 -22.53 -0.85
C GLN A 62 0.12 -22.28 -0.43
N LEU A 63 -0.83 -23.11 -0.84
CA LEU A 63 -2.24 -22.97 -0.44
C LEU A 63 -2.41 -23.23 1.06
N SER A 64 -1.69 -24.21 1.61
CA SER A 64 -1.66 -24.50 3.05
C SER A 64 -1.07 -23.34 3.85
N ASP A 65 0.03 -22.77 3.37
CA ASP A 65 0.70 -21.64 4.04
C ASP A 65 -0.21 -20.41 4.04
N ASN A 66 -0.84 -20.09 2.89
CA ASN A 66 -1.81 -19.01 2.81
C ASN A 66 -3.01 -19.23 3.75
N GLN A 67 -3.49 -20.46 3.90
CA GLN A 67 -4.58 -20.76 4.81
C GLN A 67 -4.19 -20.51 6.28
N SER A 68 -2.98 -20.94 6.66
CA SER A 68 -2.41 -20.66 7.99
C SER A 68 -2.27 -19.16 8.24
N ASP A 69 -1.79 -18.41 7.25
CA ASP A 69 -1.65 -16.95 7.36
C ASP A 69 -3.00 -16.26 7.50
N ILE A 70 -4.03 -16.70 6.77
CA ILE A 70 -5.41 -16.20 6.91
C ILE A 70 -5.94 -16.43 8.32
N ASP A 71 -5.70 -17.62 8.89
CA ASP A 71 -6.14 -17.96 10.24
C ASP A 71 -5.41 -17.12 11.30
N SER A 72 -4.11 -16.89 11.12
CA SER A 72 -3.31 -16.00 11.96
C SER A 72 -3.81 -14.55 11.92
N LEU A 73 -4.01 -14.01 10.71
CA LEU A 73 -4.54 -12.66 10.51
C LEU A 73 -5.93 -12.52 11.13
N ARG A 74 -6.78 -13.54 11.03
CA ARG A 74 -8.10 -13.56 11.68
C ARG A 74 -7.98 -13.49 13.19
N GLY A 75 -7.05 -14.25 13.78
CA GLY A 75 -6.76 -14.17 15.22
C GLY A 75 -6.30 -12.78 15.65
N GLN A 76 -5.39 -12.16 14.88
CA GLN A 76 -4.93 -10.79 15.16
C GLN A 76 -6.07 -9.76 15.05
N ILE A 77 -6.98 -9.91 14.09
CA ILE A 77 -8.15 -9.02 13.97
C ILE A 77 -9.06 -9.17 15.18
N GLN A 78 -9.32 -10.39 15.65
CA GLN A 78 -10.13 -10.63 16.84
C GLN A 78 -9.50 -9.99 18.08
N GLU A 79 -8.19 -10.14 18.26
CA GLU A 79 -7.45 -9.53 19.36
C GLU A 79 -7.51 -7.99 19.30
N ASN A 80 -7.23 -7.40 18.13
CA ASN A 80 -7.31 -5.94 17.95
C ASN A 80 -8.73 -5.41 18.20
N GLN A 81 -9.76 -6.12 17.73
CA GLN A 81 -11.15 -5.74 17.98
C GLN A 81 -11.49 -5.80 19.47
N TYR A 82 -10.98 -6.79 20.20
CA TYR A 82 -11.15 -6.89 21.65
C TYR A 82 -10.46 -5.72 22.38
N GLN A 83 -9.21 -5.40 22.01
CA GLN A 83 -8.49 -4.27 22.58
C GLN A 83 -9.18 -2.93 22.29
N LEU A 84 -9.70 -2.73 21.07
CA LEU A 84 -10.49 -1.56 20.72
C LEU A 84 -11.74 -1.41 21.59
N ASN A 85 -12.51 -2.49 21.77
CA ASN A 85 -13.69 -2.48 22.64
C ASN A 85 -13.32 -2.15 24.09
N GLN A 86 -12.20 -2.66 24.60
CA GLN A 86 -11.72 -2.29 25.93
C GLN A 86 -11.37 -0.81 26.05
N VAL A 87 -10.69 -0.22 25.05
CA VAL A 87 -10.34 1.20 25.05
C VAL A 87 -11.60 2.06 25.02
N VAL A 88 -12.59 1.71 24.19
CA VAL A 88 -13.87 2.42 24.11
C VAL A 88 -14.61 2.36 25.46
N GLU A 89 -14.68 1.19 26.09
CA GLU A 89 -15.34 1.05 27.40
C GLU A 89 -14.62 1.86 28.49
N ARG A 90 -13.28 1.84 28.48
CA ARG A 90 -12.47 2.68 29.39
C ARG A 90 -12.71 4.17 29.15
N GLN A 91 -12.79 4.62 27.89
CA GLN A 91 -13.11 6.02 27.58
C GLN A 91 -14.48 6.41 28.13
N LYS A 92 -15.48 5.55 27.98
CA LYS A 92 -16.82 5.78 28.53
C LYS A 92 -16.81 5.90 30.05
N GLN A 93 -16.07 5.02 30.73
CA GLN A 93 -15.90 5.10 32.20
C GLN A 93 -15.22 6.40 32.64
N ILE A 94 -14.19 6.84 31.93
CA ILE A 94 -13.50 8.12 32.21
C ILE A 94 -14.47 9.29 32.03
N LEU A 95 -15.28 9.28 30.97
CA LEU A 95 -16.28 10.32 30.70
C LEU A 95 -17.32 10.42 31.84
N LEU A 96 -17.82 9.29 32.32
CA LEU A 96 -18.73 9.23 33.47
C LEU A 96 -18.05 9.68 34.78
N GLN A 97 -16.77 9.34 34.97
CA GLN A 97 -16.02 9.78 36.14
C GLN A 97 -15.79 11.30 36.14
N ILE A 98 -15.47 11.88 34.99
CA ILE A 98 -15.34 13.33 34.83
C ILE A 98 -16.68 14.02 35.09
N ASP A 99 -17.79 13.48 34.57
CA ASP A 99 -19.12 14.04 34.80
C ASP A 99 -19.53 13.98 36.28
N SER A 100 -19.17 12.90 36.99
CA SER A 100 -19.38 12.79 38.44
C SER A 100 -18.53 13.77 39.26
N LEU A 101 -17.30 14.07 38.82
CA LEU A 101 -16.42 15.07 39.45
C LEU A 101 -16.88 16.50 39.15
N SER A 102 -17.35 16.74 37.93
CA SER A 102 -17.91 18.03 37.49
C SER A 102 -19.20 18.36 38.25
N SER A 103 -20.12 17.39 38.35
CA SER A 103 -21.37 17.54 39.11
C SER A 103 -21.16 17.58 40.63
N GLY A 104 -20.15 16.87 41.16
CA GLY A 104 -19.74 16.95 42.56
C GLY A 104 -19.06 18.29 42.94
N GLY A 105 -18.40 18.95 41.98
CA GLY A 105 -17.80 20.28 42.16
C GLY A 105 -18.81 21.42 42.18
N ALA A 106 -19.97 21.26 41.55
CA ALA A 106 -21.03 22.27 41.51
C ALA A 106 -21.79 22.43 42.84
N ALA A 107 -21.71 21.46 43.76
CA ALA A 107 -22.36 21.53 45.08
C ALA A 107 -21.51 22.24 46.16
N ALA A 108 -20.26 22.61 45.85
CA ALA A 108 -19.34 23.23 46.82
C ALA A 108 -19.04 24.73 46.54
N GLN A 109 -19.66 25.34 45.54
CA GLN A 109 -19.45 26.76 45.25
C GLN A 109 -20.75 27.47 44.85
N SER A 110 -21.55 27.78 45.86
CA SER A 110 -22.66 28.74 45.76
C SER A 110 -22.78 29.49 47.09
N THR A 111 -21.84 30.41 47.33
CA THR A 111 -22.07 31.59 48.17
C THR A 111 -21.56 32.83 47.44
N SER A 112 -22.42 33.85 47.41
CA SER A 112 -22.22 35.24 46.93
C SER A 112 -21.99 35.46 45.43
N SER A 113 -22.98 35.99 44.71
CA SER A 113 -23.30 37.43 44.65
C SER A 113 -24.38 37.71 43.58
N ASP A 114 -25.35 38.54 43.94
CA ASP A 114 -26.30 39.21 43.05
C ASP A 114 -25.57 40.18 42.10
N GLN A 115 -26.02 40.30 40.85
CA GLN A 115 -26.64 41.52 40.29
C GLN A 115 -26.78 41.48 38.75
N SER A 116 -28.05 41.63 38.31
CA SER A 116 -28.58 42.30 37.10
C SER A 116 -27.70 42.48 35.84
N GLY A 117 -28.23 42.05 34.69
CA GLY A 117 -27.80 42.55 33.37
C GLY A 117 -28.38 41.75 32.20
N ALA A 118 -29.26 42.38 31.44
CA ALA A 118 -29.99 41.79 30.33
C ALA A 118 -29.16 41.58 29.05
N ALA A 119 -29.67 40.64 28.23
CA ALA A 119 -29.74 40.64 26.77
C ALA A 119 -28.62 39.97 25.93
N ALA A 120 -29.13 39.35 24.86
CA ALA A 120 -28.53 39.00 23.57
C ALA A 120 -27.84 37.63 23.44
N SER A 121 -28.69 36.65 23.11
CA SER A 121 -28.36 35.45 22.35
C SER A 121 -27.78 35.79 20.98
N THR A 122 -26.56 35.33 20.68
CA THR A 122 -26.12 34.99 19.32
C THR A 122 -25.16 33.81 19.37
N THR A 123 -25.70 32.63 19.12
CA THR A 123 -24.99 31.40 18.79
C THR A 123 -24.25 31.57 17.45
N PRO A 124 -22.97 31.21 17.32
CA PRO A 124 -22.44 30.80 16.03
C PRO A 124 -22.91 29.36 15.82
N THR A 125 -23.94 29.21 14.98
CA THR A 125 -24.30 27.91 14.41
C THR A 125 -23.10 27.39 13.63
N ALA A 126 -22.44 26.38 14.17
CA ALA A 126 -21.61 25.48 13.37
C ALA A 126 -22.56 24.81 12.37
N ASP A 127 -22.41 25.20 11.11
CA ASP A 127 -23.05 24.55 9.97
C ASP A 127 -22.67 23.08 9.99
N ALA A 128 -23.60 22.25 10.47
CA ALA A 128 -23.64 20.83 10.19
C ALA A 128 -24.05 20.65 8.72
N GLY A 129 -23.13 21.03 7.83
CA GLY A 129 -23.20 20.72 6.42
C GLY A 129 -23.10 19.22 6.26
N THR A 130 -24.21 18.62 5.84
CA THR A 130 -24.40 17.21 5.56
C THR A 130 -23.20 16.65 4.79
N ALA A 131 -22.36 15.85 5.45
CA ALA A 131 -21.30 15.11 4.81
C ALA A 131 -21.92 14.08 3.88
N ASN A 132 -22.08 14.51 2.64
CA ASN A 132 -22.45 13.70 1.50
C ASN A 132 -21.53 12.46 1.49
N ALA A 133 -22.12 11.28 1.59
CA ALA A 133 -21.44 10.02 1.35
C ALA A 133 -21.04 9.98 -0.13
N GLY A 134 -19.84 10.48 -0.44
CA GLY A 134 -19.36 10.53 -1.82
C GLY A 134 -17.96 11.11 -1.91
N ALA A 135 -16.98 10.21 -2.08
CA ALA A 135 -15.55 10.44 -2.28
C ALA A 135 -14.75 10.95 -1.05
N PRO A 136 -13.50 10.46 -0.87
CA PRO A 136 -12.64 10.90 0.22
C PRO A 136 -12.18 12.34 -0.01
N VAL A 137 -12.56 13.23 0.91
CA VAL A 137 -11.98 14.56 1.01
C VAL A 137 -10.57 14.42 1.58
N LYS A 138 -9.58 15.01 0.93
CA LYS A 138 -8.19 15.07 1.41
C LYS A 138 -8.15 15.86 2.71
N SER A 139 -7.87 15.19 3.83
CA SER A 139 -7.68 15.81 5.14
C SER A 139 -6.34 16.56 5.23
N GLY A 140 -5.39 16.19 4.38
CA GLY A 140 -4.00 16.68 4.42
C GLY A 140 -3.10 15.86 5.34
N ASP A 141 -3.68 14.93 6.09
CA ASP A 141 -2.98 13.93 6.88
C ASP A 141 -3.05 12.55 6.21
N ALA A 142 -1.89 11.94 6.01
CA ALA A 142 -1.77 10.64 5.33
C ALA A 142 -2.38 9.51 6.16
N ASN A 143 -2.33 9.57 7.50
CA ASN A 143 -2.92 8.51 8.33
C ASN A 143 -4.45 8.52 8.21
N THR A 144 -5.05 9.70 8.32
CA THR A 144 -6.49 9.91 8.19
C THR A 144 -7.00 9.48 6.82
N ASP A 145 -6.35 9.94 5.73
CA ASP A 145 -6.79 9.63 4.36
C ASP A 145 -6.62 8.13 4.03
N TYR A 146 -5.56 7.50 4.55
CA TYR A 146 -5.37 6.05 4.42
C TYR A 146 -6.45 5.26 5.17
N ASN A 147 -6.74 5.61 6.42
CA ASN A 147 -7.76 4.93 7.21
C ASN A 147 -9.16 5.09 6.59
N ALA A 148 -9.47 6.26 6.03
CA ALA A 148 -10.69 6.48 5.27
C ALA A 148 -10.79 5.54 4.06
N ALA A 149 -9.69 5.35 3.32
CA ALA A 149 -9.66 4.39 2.20
C ALA A 149 -9.85 2.94 2.66
N ILE A 150 -9.28 2.55 3.82
CA ILE A 150 -9.44 1.21 4.41
C ILE A 150 -10.89 0.93 4.83
N ALA A 151 -11.61 1.94 5.35
CA ALA A 151 -13.02 1.80 5.67
C ALA A 151 -13.86 1.41 4.43
N LEU A 152 -13.46 1.88 3.24
CA LEU A 152 -14.14 1.55 1.97
C LEU A 152 -13.90 0.10 1.54
N VAL A 153 -12.71 -0.46 1.81
CA VAL A 153 -12.36 -1.85 1.45
C VAL A 153 -13.26 -2.85 2.16
N GLN A 154 -13.64 -2.55 3.40
CA GLN A 154 -14.48 -3.42 4.23
C GLN A 154 -15.90 -3.54 3.68
N ASP A 155 -16.37 -2.54 2.94
CA ASP A 155 -17.65 -2.55 2.26
C ASP A 155 -17.50 -3.10 0.84
N LYS A 156 -17.99 -4.33 0.63
CA LYS A 156 -17.93 -5.00 -0.68
C LYS A 156 -18.65 -4.23 -1.80
N SER A 157 -19.63 -3.39 -1.47
CA SER A 157 -20.34 -2.58 -2.46
C SER A 157 -19.54 -1.35 -2.90
N ARG A 158 -18.51 -0.98 -2.14
CA ARG A 158 -17.72 0.26 -2.32
C ARG A 158 -16.29 0.01 -2.76
N GLN A 159 -16.01 -1.15 -3.36
CA GLN A 159 -14.68 -1.48 -3.84
C GLN A 159 -14.15 -0.50 -4.89
N ASP A 160 -15.03 0.06 -5.72
CA ASP A 160 -14.66 1.10 -6.69
C ASP A 160 -14.28 2.43 -6.01
N ASP A 161 -15.02 2.84 -4.98
CA ASP A 161 -14.67 4.00 -4.16
C ASP A 161 -13.32 3.79 -3.46
N ALA A 162 -13.08 2.58 -2.94
CA ALA A 162 -11.81 2.21 -2.31
C ALA A 162 -10.64 2.32 -3.30
N MET A 163 -10.83 1.86 -4.54
CA MET A 163 -9.82 2.00 -5.59
C MET A 163 -9.50 3.47 -5.89
N VAL A 164 -10.52 4.32 -6.02
CA VAL A 164 -10.33 5.76 -6.24
C VAL A 164 -9.61 6.39 -5.05
N ALA A 165 -9.98 6.02 -3.83
CA ALA A 165 -9.34 6.51 -2.61
C ALA A 165 -7.84 6.18 -2.56
N PHE A 166 -7.45 4.94 -2.82
CA PHE A 166 -6.04 4.57 -2.83
C PHE A 166 -5.27 5.18 -4.01
N GLN A 167 -5.89 5.34 -5.19
CA GLN A 167 -5.26 6.05 -6.31
C GLN A 167 -4.97 7.51 -5.96
N ASN A 168 -5.91 8.18 -5.29
CA ASN A 168 -5.69 9.54 -4.79
C ASN A 168 -4.63 9.56 -3.69
N PHE A 169 -4.62 8.56 -2.81
CA PHE A 169 -3.62 8.43 -1.75
C PHE A 169 -2.19 8.38 -2.31
N ILE A 170 -1.91 7.49 -3.27
CA ILE A 170 -0.56 7.36 -3.85
C ILE A 170 -0.11 8.62 -4.59
N LYS A 171 -1.05 9.39 -5.15
CA LYS A 171 -0.78 10.66 -5.83
C LYS A 171 -0.50 11.79 -4.83
N ASN A 172 -1.26 11.84 -3.75
CA ASN A 172 -1.21 12.92 -2.78
C ASN A 172 -0.10 12.74 -1.74
N TYR A 173 0.32 11.50 -1.49
CA TYR A 173 1.30 11.14 -0.48
C TYR A 173 2.38 10.19 -1.03
N PRO A 174 3.17 10.62 -2.04
CA PRO A 174 4.19 9.77 -2.70
C PRO A 174 5.30 9.29 -1.73
N ASP A 175 5.51 10.01 -0.63
CA ASP A 175 6.52 9.72 0.38
C ASP A 175 5.95 9.08 1.66
N SER A 176 4.65 8.73 1.66
CA SER A 176 4.04 8.09 2.81
C SER A 176 4.67 6.72 3.12
N THR A 177 4.80 6.43 4.41
CA THR A 177 5.10 5.09 4.91
C THR A 177 4.01 4.07 4.54
N TYR A 178 2.78 4.52 4.26
CA TYR A 178 1.68 3.67 3.81
C TYR A 178 1.65 3.46 2.30
N LEU A 179 2.55 4.06 1.52
CA LEU A 179 2.55 3.92 0.06
C LEU A 179 2.65 2.46 -0.41
N PRO A 180 3.50 1.58 0.17
CA PRO A 180 3.53 0.17 -0.19
C PRO A 180 2.19 -0.52 0.08
N ASN A 181 1.57 -0.23 1.22
CA ASN A 181 0.28 -0.81 1.60
C ASN A 181 -0.86 -0.32 0.69
N ALA A 182 -0.87 0.96 0.31
CA ALA A 182 -1.86 1.50 -0.63
C ALA A 182 -1.76 0.83 -2.00
N ASN A 183 -0.54 0.56 -2.49
CA ASN A 183 -0.34 -0.19 -3.74
C ASN A 183 -0.76 -1.66 -3.60
N TYR A 184 -0.50 -2.29 -2.46
CA TYR A 184 -1.00 -3.63 -2.17
C TYR A 184 -2.54 -3.71 -2.25
N TRP A 185 -3.26 -2.76 -1.61
CA TRP A 185 -4.71 -2.72 -1.67
C TRP A 185 -5.25 -2.48 -3.08
N LEU A 186 -4.60 -1.62 -3.87
CA LEU A 186 -4.95 -1.46 -5.29
C LEU A 186 -4.75 -2.74 -6.08
N GLY A 187 -3.69 -3.49 -5.81
CA GLY A 187 -3.48 -4.81 -6.39
C GLY A 187 -4.61 -5.78 -6.04
N GLN A 188 -4.97 -5.87 -4.76
CA GLN A 188 -6.04 -6.75 -4.28
C GLN A 188 -7.41 -6.39 -4.87
N LEU A 189 -7.76 -5.10 -4.90
CA LEU A 189 -9.04 -4.62 -5.45
C LEU A 189 -9.13 -4.93 -6.95
N ASN A 190 -8.06 -4.70 -7.71
CA ASN A 190 -8.03 -5.03 -9.14
C ASN A 190 -8.06 -6.55 -9.39
N TYR A 191 -7.35 -7.33 -8.58
CA TYR A 191 -7.38 -8.79 -8.66
C TYR A 191 -8.78 -9.35 -8.43
N ASN A 192 -9.49 -8.85 -7.42
CA ASN A 192 -10.87 -9.26 -7.12
C ASN A 192 -11.85 -8.93 -8.25
N LYS A 193 -11.58 -7.88 -9.03
CA LYS A 193 -12.35 -7.51 -10.23
C LYS A 193 -11.93 -8.26 -11.50
N GLY A 194 -10.99 -9.19 -11.40
CA GLY A 194 -10.46 -9.96 -12.53
C GLY A 194 -9.45 -9.21 -13.40
N LYS A 195 -9.05 -7.99 -13.00
CA LYS A 195 -8.08 -7.15 -13.71
C LYS A 195 -6.65 -7.53 -13.30
N LYS A 196 -6.20 -8.68 -13.78
CA LYS A 196 -4.92 -9.29 -13.35
C LYS A 196 -3.70 -8.47 -13.77
N ASP A 197 -3.73 -7.83 -14.93
CA ASP A 197 -2.61 -6.99 -15.42
C ASP A 197 -2.45 -5.73 -14.57
N ASP A 198 -3.56 -5.03 -14.29
CA ASP A 198 -3.57 -3.87 -13.39
C ASP A 198 -3.10 -4.26 -11.98
N ALA A 199 -3.56 -5.41 -11.47
CA ALA A 199 -3.13 -5.92 -10.18
C ALA A 199 -1.61 -6.20 -10.14
N ALA A 200 -1.07 -6.84 -11.18
CA ALA A 200 0.36 -7.12 -11.31
C ALA A 200 1.20 -5.84 -11.33
N TYR A 201 0.74 -4.79 -12.01
CA TYR A 201 1.38 -3.47 -11.99
C TYR A 201 1.50 -2.90 -10.57
N TYR A 202 0.40 -2.90 -9.81
CA TYR A 202 0.39 -2.37 -8.44
C TYR A 202 1.23 -3.22 -7.49
N PHE A 203 1.21 -4.55 -7.61
CA PHE A 203 2.09 -5.42 -6.82
C PHE A 203 3.57 -5.21 -7.17
N ALA A 204 3.91 -5.04 -8.45
CA ALA A 204 5.29 -4.79 -8.88
C ALA A 204 5.83 -3.44 -8.36
N SER A 205 4.97 -2.43 -8.20
CA SER A 205 5.36 -1.14 -7.65
C SER A 205 5.89 -1.22 -6.21
N VAL A 206 5.39 -2.18 -5.42
CA VAL A 206 5.84 -2.46 -4.04
C VAL A 206 7.29 -2.99 -4.05
N VAL A 207 7.58 -3.91 -4.96
CA VAL A 207 8.92 -4.53 -5.10
C VAL A 207 9.95 -3.51 -5.59
N LYS A 208 9.57 -2.63 -6.52
CA LYS A 208 10.47 -1.61 -7.07
C LYS A 208 10.99 -0.65 -5.99
N LYS A 209 10.12 -0.15 -5.10
CA LYS A 209 10.54 0.78 -4.02
C LYS A 209 11.36 0.07 -2.92
N LEU A 210 11.04 -1.19 -2.61
CA LEU A 210 11.84 -2.01 -1.68
C LEU A 210 13.25 -2.31 -2.20
N SER A 211 13.40 -2.51 -3.52
CA SER A 211 14.70 -2.80 -4.15
C SER A 211 15.67 -1.60 -4.19
N GLU A 212 15.17 -0.37 -4.07
CA GLU A 212 16.02 0.82 -3.93
C GLU A 212 16.54 0.99 -2.50
N VAL A 213 15.72 0.65 -1.49
CA VAL A 213 16.13 0.67 -0.07
C VAL A 213 17.31 -0.28 0.19
N THR A 214 17.37 -1.43 -0.50
CA THR A 214 18.43 -2.42 -0.29
C THR A 214 19.76 -2.09 -0.98
N LYS A 215 19.78 -1.15 -1.94
CA LYS A 215 21.00 -0.75 -2.68
C LYS A 215 21.75 0.43 -2.04
N GLY A 216 21.19 1.01 -0.97
CA GLY A 216 21.77 2.14 -0.25
C GLY A 216 22.42 1.79 1.09
N CYS A 217 22.49 0.51 1.46
CA CYS A 217 23.19 0.01 2.65
C CYS A 217 24.52 -0.67 2.28
#